data_AF-K1SGV0-F1
#
_entry.id   AF-K1SGV0-F1
#
_cell.length_a   1.000
_cell.length_b   1.000
_cell.length_c   1.000
_cell.angle_alpha   90.00
_cell.angle_beta   90.00
_cell.angle_gamma   90.00
#
_symmetry.space_group_name_H-M   'P 1'
#
loop_
_entity.id
_entity.type
_entity.pdbx_description
1 polymer ?
#
loop_
_entity_poly.entity_id
_entity_poly.type
_entity_poly.pdbx_seq_one_letter_code
_entity_poly.pdbx_strand_id
1 'polypeptide(L)'
;MSRVHKPHRWQWLWLIPAALLVWWPLWFLFMGALMSQEELRLTIGPALGLGTGYTVWHLLPDWPTLEPLLTLLLDTPQFFVMFWNSIGQSVAQVAGNLLVGAPAAWAISRLRFRGRSMVRGLYIVLMLLPFQVTMVPSYLILRQFGLLDTPWAIILPGIFSTFPVFIMERGFDTVPREVLE
;
A
#
# COMPACT_ATOMS: atom_id res chain seq x y z
N MET A 1 -26.40 -13.31 -17.62
CA MET A 1 -25.68 -13.36 -18.92
C MET A 1 -25.00 -12.02 -19.15
N SER A 2 -23.77 -11.84 -18.64
CA SER A 2 -22.97 -10.64 -18.89
C SER A 2 -22.34 -10.75 -20.28
N ARG A 3 -22.65 -9.79 -21.17
CA ARG A 3 -21.93 -9.65 -22.44
C ARG A 3 -20.52 -9.18 -22.12
N VAL A 4 -19.57 -10.11 -22.05
CA VAL A 4 -18.14 -9.79 -22.03
C VAL A 4 -17.85 -9.11 -23.36
N HIS A 5 -17.69 -7.78 -23.32
CA HIS A 5 -17.30 -6.98 -24.46
C HIS A 5 -15.92 -7.47 -24.89
N LYS A 6 -15.83 -8.25 -25.98
CA LYS A 6 -14.52 -8.71 -26.48
C LYS A 6 -13.73 -7.46 -26.86
N PRO A 7 -12.53 -7.25 -26.30
CA PRO A 7 -11.78 -6.05 -26.58
C PRO A 7 -11.48 -5.99 -28.08
N HIS A 8 -11.85 -4.88 -28.71
CA HIS A 8 -11.61 -4.66 -30.13
C HIS A 8 -10.10 -4.72 -30.38
N ARG A 9 -9.63 -5.28 -31.49
CA ARG A 9 -8.18 -5.49 -31.78
C ARG A 9 -7.34 -4.21 -31.63
N TRP A 10 -7.98 -3.05 -31.78
CA TRP A 10 -7.39 -1.72 -31.63
C TRP A 10 -7.13 -1.30 -30.18
N GLN A 11 -7.84 -1.86 -29.20
CA GLN A 11 -7.57 -1.61 -27.77
C GLN A 11 -6.22 -2.20 -27.36
N TRP A 12 -5.84 -3.35 -27.92
CA TRP A 12 -4.54 -3.97 -27.66
C TRP A 12 -3.35 -3.11 -28.11
N LEU A 13 -3.53 -2.30 -29.16
CA LEU A 13 -2.50 -1.37 -29.63
C LEU A 13 -2.12 -0.33 -28.57
N TRP A 14 -3.04 0.03 -27.68
CA TRP A 14 -2.80 0.99 -26.59
C TRP A 14 -2.50 0.29 -25.25
N LEU A 15 -3.14 -0.84 -24.98
CA LEU A 15 -2.96 -1.58 -23.74
C LEU A 15 -1.55 -2.18 -23.62
N ILE A 16 -0.97 -2.68 -24.71
CA ILE A 16 0.37 -3.27 -24.70
C ILE A 16 1.45 -2.24 -24.33
N PRO A 17 1.58 -1.08 -25.01
CA PRO A 17 2.57 -0.08 -24.62
C PRO A 17 2.31 0.52 -23.23
N ALA A 18 1.04 0.68 -22.84
CA ALA A 18 0.70 1.12 -21.48
C ALA A 18 1.15 0.09 -20.42
N ALA A 19 0.96 -1.20 -20.68
CA ALA A 19 1.46 -2.26 -19.83
C ALA A 19 2.99 -2.23 -19.76
N LEU A 20 3.68 -2.15 -20.90
CA LEU A 20 5.15 -2.08 -20.93
C LEU A 20 5.69 -0.89 -20.12
N LEU A 21 5.05 0.28 -20.20
CA LEU A 21 5.41 1.46 -19.40
C LEU A 21 5.28 1.21 -17.90
N VAL A 22 4.23 0.51 -17.46
CA VAL A 22 4.00 0.15 -16.05
C VAL A 22 5.01 -0.88 -15.55
N TRP A 23 5.37 -1.84 -16.41
CA TRP A 23 6.32 -2.91 -16.07
C TRP A 23 7.77 -2.44 -16.11
N TRP A 24 8.08 -1.38 -16.84
CA TRP A 24 9.44 -0.89 -17.03
C TRP A 24 10.19 -0.59 -15.71
N PRO A 25 9.64 0.16 -14.73
CA PRO A 25 10.32 0.39 -13.45
C PRO A 25 10.50 -0.87 -12.60
N LEU A 26 9.55 -1.81 -12.68
CA LEU A 26 9.66 -3.08 -11.96
C LEU A 26 10.75 -3.95 -12.55
N TRP A 27 10.83 -4.00 -13.89
CA TRP A 27 11.93 -4.65 -14.59
C TRP A 27 13.27 -4.03 -14.23
N PHE A 28 13.34 -2.70 -14.22
CA PHE A 28 14.54 -1.95 -13.82
C PHE A 28 14.99 -2.31 -12.40
N LEU A 29 14.07 -2.31 -11.43
CA LEU A 29 14.36 -2.67 -10.04
C LEU A 29 14.82 -4.12 -9.91
N PHE A 30 14.18 -5.03 -10.63
CA PHE A 30 14.51 -6.45 -10.58
C PHE A 30 15.89 -6.74 -11.19
N MET A 31 16.21 -6.14 -12.34
CA MET A 31 17.54 -6.27 -12.96
C MET A 31 18.61 -5.60 -12.09
N GLY A 32 18.33 -4.43 -11.53
CA GLY A 32 19.24 -3.75 -10.60
C GLY A 32 19.52 -4.55 -9.33
N ALA A 33 18.55 -5.32 -8.83
CA ALA A 33 18.75 -6.21 -7.67
C ALA A 33 19.69 -7.40 -7.97
N LEU A 34 19.88 -7.75 -9.24
CA LEU A 34 20.80 -8.79 -9.71
C LEU A 34 22.18 -8.24 -10.13
N MET A 35 22.34 -6.93 -10.24
CA MET A 35 23.63 -6.32 -10.59
C MET A 35 24.54 -6.25 -9.34
N SER A 36 25.83 -6.46 -9.55
CA SER A 36 26.82 -6.27 -8.48
C SER A 36 26.89 -4.79 -8.05
N GLN A 37 27.39 -4.53 -6.83
CA GLN A 37 27.55 -3.15 -6.34
C GLN A 37 28.49 -2.30 -7.21
N GLU A 38 29.47 -2.93 -7.86
CA GLU A 38 30.38 -2.27 -8.79
C GLU A 38 29.70 -1.93 -10.12
N GLU A 39 28.93 -2.87 -10.67
CA GLU A 39 28.16 -2.66 -11.91
C GLU A 39 27.13 -1.54 -11.72
N LEU A 40 26.39 -1.53 -10.60
CA LEU A 40 25.43 -0.46 -10.28
C LEU A 40 26.10 0.92 -10.21
N ARG A 41 27.30 1.01 -9.63
CA ARG A 41 28.06 2.28 -9.54
C ARG A 41 28.55 2.78 -10.89
N LEU A 42 28.92 1.89 -11.81
CA LEU A 42 29.37 2.28 -13.15
C LEU A 42 28.19 2.67 -14.06
N THR A 43 27.09 1.93 -13.96
CA THR A 43 25.92 2.04 -14.85
C THR A 43 24.97 3.17 -14.42
N ILE A 44 24.58 3.17 -13.14
CA ILE A 44 23.57 4.10 -12.57
C ILE A 44 24.23 5.16 -11.67
N GLY A 45 25.44 4.92 -11.16
CA GLY A 45 26.14 5.86 -10.27
C GLY A 45 26.24 7.29 -10.81
N PRO A 46 26.49 7.55 -12.12
CA PRO A 46 26.46 8.91 -12.65
C PRO A 46 25.09 9.60 -12.55
N ALA A 47 23.97 8.85 -12.61
CA ALA A 47 22.62 9.39 -12.45
C ALA A 47 22.33 9.82 -11.01
N LEU A 48 22.97 9.16 -10.04
CA LEU A 48 22.82 9.40 -8.61
C LEU A 48 23.86 10.39 -8.06
N GLY A 49 24.71 10.96 -8.92
CA GLY A 49 25.80 11.85 -8.52
C GLY A 49 26.99 11.14 -7.84
N LEU A 50 27.07 9.81 -7.96
CA LEU A 50 28.06 8.95 -7.32
C LEU A 50 29.21 8.55 -8.28
N GLY A 51 29.28 9.12 -9.48
CA GLY A 51 30.30 8.79 -10.47
C GLY A 51 30.48 9.84 -11.57
N THR A 52 31.60 9.75 -12.27
CA THR A 52 31.93 10.59 -13.43
C THR A 52 31.78 9.76 -14.71
N GLY A 53 30.80 10.07 -15.56
CA GLY A 53 30.57 9.33 -16.81
C GLY A 53 29.15 9.50 -17.37
N TYR A 54 28.83 8.75 -18.42
CA TYR A 54 27.48 8.68 -18.99
C TYR A 54 26.66 7.61 -18.28
N THR A 55 25.38 7.89 -18.05
CA THR A 55 24.41 6.90 -17.57
C THR A 55 24.05 5.98 -18.73
N VAL A 56 24.51 4.74 -18.68
CA VAL A 56 24.12 3.72 -19.64
C VAL A 56 23.25 2.73 -18.90
N TRP A 57 22.06 2.41 -19.40
CA TRP A 57 21.21 1.38 -18.81
C TRP A 57 21.29 0.11 -19.65
N HIS A 58 21.76 -0.98 -19.06
CA HIS A 58 21.74 -2.29 -19.70
C HIS A 58 20.39 -2.96 -19.43
N LEU A 59 19.75 -3.48 -20.48
CA LEU A 59 18.45 -4.17 -20.36
C LEU A 59 18.56 -5.46 -19.53
N LEU A 60 19.75 -6.05 -19.51
CA LEU A 60 20.14 -7.24 -18.76
C LEU A 60 21.47 -6.94 -18.04
N PRO A 61 21.70 -7.45 -16.82
CA PRO A 61 22.99 -7.37 -16.13
C PRO A 61 24.09 -8.07 -16.93
N ASP A 62 25.26 -7.46 -16.99
CA ASP A 62 26.44 -8.09 -17.59
C ASP A 62 26.98 -9.19 -16.67
N TRP A 63 26.85 -9.00 -15.35
CA TRP A 63 27.34 -9.92 -14.32
C TRP A 63 26.24 -10.18 -13.28
N PRO A 64 25.25 -11.04 -13.58
CA PRO A 64 24.18 -11.34 -12.64
C PRO A 64 24.72 -12.02 -11.39
N THR A 65 24.48 -11.43 -10.22
CA THR A 65 24.90 -11.91 -8.90
C THR A 65 23.74 -11.87 -7.92
N LEU A 66 23.77 -12.78 -6.94
CA LEU A 66 22.80 -12.80 -5.84
C LEU A 66 23.36 -12.18 -4.55
N GLU A 67 24.58 -11.65 -4.60
CA GLU A 67 25.29 -11.10 -3.46
C GLU A 67 24.48 -9.99 -2.75
N PRO A 68 23.92 -8.96 -3.45
CA PRO A 68 23.17 -7.92 -2.75
C PRO A 68 21.93 -8.45 -2.01
N LEU A 69 21.28 -9.48 -2.57
CA LEU A 69 20.12 -10.13 -1.95
C LEU A 69 20.54 -10.96 -0.73
N LEU A 70 21.62 -11.74 -0.84
CA LEU A 70 22.13 -12.55 0.27
C LEU A 70 22.66 -11.67 1.39
N THR A 71 23.38 -10.58 1.10
CA THR A 71 23.85 -9.64 2.12
C THR A 71 22.69 -8.95 2.84
N LEU A 72 21.62 -8.59 2.13
CA LEU A 72 20.43 -8.03 2.76
C LEU A 72 19.69 -9.07 3.62
N LEU A 73 19.58 -10.31 3.13
CA LEU A 73 18.82 -11.38 3.76
C LEU A 73 19.60 -12.15 4.83
N LEU A 74 20.92 -12.10 4.89
CA LEU A 74 21.72 -12.89 5.83
C LEU A 74 22.62 -12.01 6.69
N ASP A 75 23.22 -10.98 6.09
CA ASP A 75 24.23 -10.14 6.76
C ASP A 75 23.65 -8.86 7.38
N THR A 76 22.35 -8.57 7.17
CA THR A 76 21.67 -7.37 7.69
C THR A 76 20.55 -7.74 8.69
N PRO A 77 20.87 -8.01 9.98
CA PRO A 77 19.86 -8.37 10.98
C PRO A 77 18.77 -7.32 11.17
N GLN A 78 19.10 -6.06 10.97
CA GLN A 78 18.18 -4.92 11.12
C GLN A 78 17.02 -5.00 10.11
N PHE A 79 17.27 -5.52 8.90
CA PHE A 79 16.23 -5.70 7.89
C PHE A 79 15.13 -6.63 8.39
N PHE A 80 15.47 -7.78 9.00
CA PHE A 80 14.48 -8.69 9.55
C PHE A 80 13.69 -8.09 10.70
N VAL A 81 14.36 -7.35 11.59
CA VAL A 81 13.67 -6.69 12.71
C VAL A 81 12.66 -5.67 12.18
N MET A 82 13.05 -4.84 11.21
CA MET A 82 12.15 -3.88 10.57
C MET A 82 11.00 -4.59 9.84
N PHE A 83 11.29 -5.64 9.08
CA PHE A 83 10.31 -6.44 8.36
C PHE A 83 9.26 -7.05 9.30
N TRP A 84 9.70 -7.71 10.38
CA TRP A 84 8.77 -8.30 11.35
C TRP A 84 8.01 -7.26 12.16
N ASN A 85 8.62 -6.13 12.49
CA ASN A 85 7.93 -5.01 13.11
C ASN A 85 6.81 -4.48 12.20
N SER A 86 7.07 -4.31 10.89
CA SER A 86 6.07 -3.89 9.92
C SER A 86 4.94 -4.92 9.80
N ILE A 87 5.27 -6.22 9.70
CA ILE A 87 4.25 -7.28 9.69
C ILE A 87 3.39 -7.23 10.95
N GLY A 88 4.01 -7.17 12.12
CA GLY A 88 3.29 -7.11 13.40
C GLY A 88 2.35 -5.91 13.47
N GLN A 89 2.82 -4.73 13.04
CA GLN A 89 2.01 -3.52 13.00
C GLN A 89 0.85 -3.63 11.99
N SER A 90 1.10 -4.13 10.77
CA SER A 90 0.06 -4.29 9.74
C SER A 90 -1.00 -5.31 10.16
N VAL A 91 -0.59 -6.46 10.70
CA VAL A 91 -1.52 -7.50 11.16
C VAL A 91 -2.36 -6.99 12.33
N ALA A 92 -1.76 -6.30 13.30
CA ALA A 92 -2.49 -5.71 14.42
C ALA A 92 -3.52 -4.68 13.95
N GLN A 93 -3.18 -3.83 12.98
CA GLN A 93 -4.11 -2.86 12.39
C GLN A 93 -5.28 -3.54 11.68
N VAL A 94 -5.00 -4.55 10.85
CA VAL A 94 -6.03 -5.31 10.14
C VAL A 94 -6.95 -6.03 11.12
N ALA A 95 -6.39 -6.69 12.14
CA ALA A 95 -7.16 -7.38 13.15
C ALA A 95 -8.05 -6.42 13.94
N GLY A 96 -7.52 -5.29 14.42
CA GLY A 96 -8.31 -4.30 15.15
C GLY A 96 -9.41 -3.68 14.30
N ASN A 97 -9.12 -3.40 13.03
CA ASN A 97 -10.11 -2.89 12.08
C ASN A 97 -11.18 -3.95 11.76
N LEU A 98 -10.85 -5.24 11.70
CA LEU A 98 -11.86 -6.30 11.57
C LEU A 98 -12.73 -6.39 12.83
N LEU A 99 -12.15 -6.23 14.01
CA LEU A 99 -12.87 -6.31 15.29
C LEU A 99 -13.81 -5.12 15.53
N VAL A 100 -13.41 -3.91 15.15
CA VAL A 100 -14.16 -2.67 15.43
C VAL A 100 -14.82 -2.11 14.17
N GLY A 101 -14.06 -2.05 13.08
CA GLY A 101 -14.49 -1.48 11.81
C GLY A 101 -15.53 -2.34 11.09
N ALA A 102 -15.41 -3.67 11.12
CA ALA A 102 -16.39 -4.54 10.44
C ALA A 102 -17.80 -4.47 11.07
N PRO A 103 -17.97 -4.52 12.41
CA PRO A 103 -19.26 -4.29 13.03
C PRO A 103 -19.82 -2.89 12.76
N ALA A 104 -18.95 -1.85 12.76
CA ALA A 104 -19.37 -0.49 12.43
C ALA A 104 -19.86 -0.38 10.98
N ALA A 105 -19.13 -0.93 10.01
CA ALA A 105 -19.52 -0.99 8.61
C ALA A 105 -20.83 -1.75 8.41
N TRP A 106 -20.99 -2.89 9.08
CA TRP A 106 -22.22 -3.69 9.03
C TRP A 106 -23.40 -2.92 9.62
N ALA A 107 -23.21 -2.23 10.75
CA ALA A 107 -24.24 -1.42 11.38
C ALA A 107 -24.72 -0.29 10.46
N ILE A 108 -23.78 0.42 9.80
CA ILE A 108 -24.12 1.53 8.89
C ILE A 108 -24.83 1.02 7.62
N SER A 109 -24.41 -0.14 7.09
CA SER A 109 -25.01 -0.76 5.89
C SER A 109 -26.38 -1.38 6.15
N ARG A 110 -26.53 -2.18 7.21
CA ARG A 110 -27.69 -3.07 7.40
C ARG A 110 -28.70 -2.55 8.40
N LEU A 111 -28.27 -1.99 9.54
CA LEU A 111 -29.20 -1.52 10.57
C LEU A 111 -29.94 -0.26 10.10
N ARG A 112 -31.27 -0.25 10.32
CA ARG A 112 -32.12 0.91 10.04
C ARG A 112 -32.30 1.73 11.33
N PHE A 113 -31.37 2.65 11.60
CA PHE A 113 -31.47 3.58 12.72
C PHE A 113 -31.66 5.04 12.26
N ARG A 114 -32.25 5.86 13.13
CA ARG A 114 -32.51 7.29 12.86
C ARG A 114 -31.18 8.05 12.91
N GLY A 115 -30.72 8.56 11.76
CA GLY A 115 -29.42 9.26 11.63
C GLY A 115 -28.39 8.57 10.74
N ARG A 116 -28.67 7.37 10.20
CA ARG A 116 -27.72 6.62 9.35
C ARG A 116 -27.13 7.42 8.18
N SER A 117 -27.94 8.26 7.54
CA SER A 117 -27.51 9.07 6.39
C SER A 117 -26.52 10.15 6.81
N MET A 118 -26.66 10.68 8.03
CA MET A 118 -25.75 11.69 8.58
C MET A 118 -24.41 11.04 8.96
N VAL A 119 -24.44 9.88 9.61
CA VAL A 119 -23.23 9.12 9.96
C VAL A 119 -22.47 8.72 8.69
N ARG A 120 -23.17 8.17 7.69
CA ARG A 120 -22.57 7.81 6.39
C ARG A 120 -21.99 9.04 5.67
N GLY A 121 -22.71 10.16 5.66
CA GLY A 121 -22.22 11.42 5.09
C GLY A 121 -20.96 11.93 5.81
N LEU A 122 -20.93 11.85 7.14
CA LEU A 122 -19.77 12.23 7.95
C LEU A 122 -18.55 11.37 7.60
N TYR A 123 -18.71 10.05 7.48
CA TYR A 123 -17.63 9.15 7.06
C TYR A 123 -17.04 9.55 5.70
N ILE A 124 -17.89 9.90 4.73
CA ILE A 124 -17.44 10.37 3.42
C ILE A 124 -16.66 11.67 3.54
N VAL A 125 -17.17 12.66 4.30
CA VAL A 125 -16.47 13.94 4.53
C VAL A 125 -15.11 13.73 5.20
N LEU A 126 -15.03 12.86 6.21
CA LEU A 126 -13.78 12.53 6.88
C LEU A 126 -12.78 11.83 5.95
N MET A 127 -13.25 11.02 5.00
CA MET A 127 -12.40 10.35 4.01
C MET A 127 -11.88 11.32 2.92
N LEU A 128 -12.58 12.43 2.67
CA LEU A 128 -12.10 13.48 1.76
C LEU A 128 -10.97 14.32 2.37
N LEU A 129 -10.77 14.26 3.69
CA LEU A 129 -9.66 14.97 4.32
C LEU A 129 -8.33 14.35 3.90
N PRO A 130 -7.36 15.16 3.44
CA PRO A 130 -6.05 14.65 3.09
C PRO A 130 -5.33 14.14 4.34
N PHE A 131 -4.61 13.04 4.21
CA PHE A 131 -3.83 12.43 5.28
C PHE A 131 -2.85 13.44 5.94
N GLN A 132 -2.31 14.36 5.15
CA GLN A 132 -1.37 15.38 5.62
C GLN A 132 -2.00 16.33 6.65
N VAL A 133 -3.30 16.63 6.54
CA VAL A 133 -4.00 17.54 7.48
C VAL A 133 -4.35 16.83 8.77
N THR A 134 -4.59 15.52 8.74
CA THR A 134 -4.88 14.72 9.93
C THR A 134 -3.62 14.29 10.68
N MET A 135 -2.46 14.30 10.02
CA MET A 135 -1.17 13.93 10.61
C MET A 135 -0.81 14.78 11.84
N VAL A 136 -0.92 16.11 11.75
CA VAL A 136 -0.58 17.02 12.86
C VAL A 136 -1.44 16.78 14.11
N PRO A 137 -2.79 16.78 14.03
CA PRO A 137 -3.61 16.53 15.21
C PRO A 137 -3.40 15.11 15.77
N SER A 138 -3.25 14.09 14.92
CA SER A 138 -2.94 12.73 15.39
C SER A 138 -1.62 12.68 16.16
N TYR A 139 -0.58 13.37 15.69
CA TYR A 139 0.70 13.47 16.39
C TYR A 139 0.55 14.12 17.78
N LEU A 140 -0.19 15.22 17.89
CA LEU A 140 -0.41 15.90 19.17
C LEU A 140 -1.13 15.00 20.18
N ILE A 141 -2.13 14.24 19.72
CA ILE A 141 -2.87 13.29 20.56
C ILE A 141 -1.94 12.18 21.04
N LEU A 142 -1.15 11.57 20.16
CA LEU A 142 -0.20 10.51 20.51
C LEU A 142 0.89 11.01 21.47
N ARG A 143 1.33 12.27 21.30
CA ARG A 143 2.24 12.95 22.22
C ARG A 143 1.63 13.09 23.61
N GLN A 144 0.38 13.51 23.70
CA GLN A 144 -0.31 13.66 24.99
C GLN A 144 -0.47 12.32 25.71
N PHE A 145 -0.69 11.23 24.96
CA PHE A 145 -0.76 9.89 25.52
C PHE A 145 0.61 9.26 25.81
N GLY A 146 1.72 9.92 25.50
CA GLY A 146 3.07 9.38 25.70
C GLY A 146 3.38 8.15 24.82
N LEU A 147 2.66 7.99 23.70
CA LEU A 147 2.79 6.85 22.80
C LEU A 147 3.80 7.08 21.67
N LEU A 148 4.43 8.26 21.62
CA LEU A 148 5.47 8.55 20.64
C LEU A 148 6.63 7.56 20.77
N ASP A 149 7.28 7.27 19.64
CA ASP A 149 8.37 6.30 19.53
C ASP A 149 8.01 4.84 19.88
N THR A 150 6.71 4.52 19.91
CA THR A 150 6.23 3.15 20.08
C THR A 150 5.45 2.65 18.85
N PRO A 151 5.37 1.32 18.61
CA PRO A 151 4.53 0.77 17.54
C PRO A 151 3.06 1.17 17.65
N TRP A 152 2.58 1.49 18.86
CA TRP A 152 1.21 1.92 19.11
C TRP A 152 0.87 3.27 18.46
N ALA A 153 1.87 4.13 18.24
CA ALA A 153 1.70 5.39 17.51
C ALA A 153 1.18 5.18 16.08
N ILE A 154 1.47 4.02 15.49
CA ILE A 154 1.05 3.67 14.12
C ILE A 154 -0.17 2.74 14.16
N ILE A 155 -0.18 1.77 15.07
CA ILE A 155 -1.25 0.77 15.17
C ILE A 155 -2.59 1.43 15.51
N LEU A 156 -2.63 2.30 16.53
CA LEU A 156 -3.90 2.88 16.99
C LEU A 156 -4.60 3.72 15.90
N PRO A 157 -3.95 4.69 15.24
CA PRO A 157 -4.59 5.42 14.14
C PRO A 157 -5.00 4.49 12.99
N GLY A 158 -4.21 3.44 12.70
CA GLY A 158 -4.52 2.47 11.65
C GLY A 158 -5.77 1.63 11.93
N ILE A 159 -6.00 1.24 13.19
CA ILE A 159 -7.19 0.47 13.60
C ILE A 159 -8.49 1.26 13.33
N PHE A 160 -8.47 2.58 13.55
CA PHE A 160 -9.63 3.46 13.37
C PHE A 160 -9.67 4.15 12.00
N SER A 161 -8.97 3.58 11.01
CA SER A 161 -8.97 4.13 9.65
C SER A 161 -10.37 4.09 9.03
N THR A 162 -10.79 5.20 8.42
CA THR A 162 -12.11 5.34 7.78
C THR A 162 -12.21 4.60 6.46
N PHE A 163 -11.10 4.41 5.75
CA PHE A 163 -11.08 3.84 4.40
C PHE A 163 -11.48 2.35 4.35
N PRO A 164 -10.92 1.46 5.20
CA PRO A 164 -11.35 0.07 5.22
C PRO A 164 -12.83 -0.11 5.60
N VAL A 165 -13.32 0.68 6.57
CA VAL A 165 -14.72 0.68 6.99
C VAL A 165 -15.63 1.05 5.82
N PHE A 166 -15.26 2.06 5.03
CA PHE A 166 -15.98 2.45 3.83
C PHE A 166 -16.00 1.34 2.77
N ILE A 167 -14.87 0.66 2.52
CA ILE A 167 -14.84 -0.48 1.58
C ILE A 167 -15.76 -1.61 2.06
N MET A 168 -15.69 -1.97 3.35
CA MET A 168 -16.53 -3.01 3.93
C MET A 168 -18.01 -2.65 3.83
N GLU A 169 -18.38 -1.40 4.14
CA GLU A 169 -19.75 -0.90 4.02
C GLU A 169 -20.26 -1.05 2.58
N ARG A 170 -19.47 -0.62 1.59
CA ARG A 170 -19.81 -0.76 0.17
C ARG A 170 -19.94 -2.22 -0.23
N GLY A 171 -19.04 -3.09 0.24
CA GLY A 171 -19.12 -4.53 0.04
C GLY A 171 -20.42 -5.12 0.60
N PHE A 172 -20.78 -4.77 1.84
CA PHE A 172 -22.03 -5.23 2.45
C PHE A 172 -23.28 -4.68 1.73
N ASP A 173 -23.25 -3.45 1.23
CA ASP A 173 -24.35 -2.87 0.46
C ASP A 173 -24.59 -3.61 -0.88
N THR A 174 -23.56 -4.24 -1.48
CA THR A 174 -23.73 -5.02 -2.73
C THR A 174 -24.44 -6.35 -2.54
N VAL A 175 -24.42 -6.93 -1.33
CA VAL A 175 -25.05 -8.23 -1.06
C VAL A 175 -26.57 -8.01 -0.94
N PRO A 176 -27.41 -8.71 -1.73
CA PRO A 176 -28.86 -8.60 -1.61
C PRO A 176 -29.34 -8.99 -0.22
N ARG A 177 -30.36 -8.30 0.29
CA ARG A 177 -30.93 -8.60 1.61
C ARG A 177 -31.61 -9.96 1.67
N GLU A 178 -32.14 -10.40 0.53
CA GLU A 178 -32.80 -11.70 0.32
C GLU A 178 -31.93 -12.91 0.67
N VAL A 179 -30.60 -12.76 0.67
CA VAL A 179 -29.66 -13.86 1.03
C VAL A 179 -29.51 -14.00 2.55
N LEU A 180 -29.91 -12.98 3.32
CA LEU A 180 -29.80 -12.95 4.78
C LEU A 180 -31.10 -13.31 5.49
N GLU A 181 -32.21 -13.40 4.74
CA GLU A 181 -33.54 -13.86 5.19
C GLU A 181 -33.66 -15.38 5.03
#